data_AF-A0A833PA23-F1
#
_entry.id   AF-A0A833PA23-F1
#
_cell.length_a   1.000
_cell.length_b   1.000
_cell.length_c   1.000
_cell.angle_alpha   90.00
_cell.angle_beta   90.00
_cell.angle_gamma   90.00
#
_symmetry.space_group_name_H-M   'P 1'
#
loop_
_entity.id
_entity.type
_entity.pdbx_description
1 polymer ?
#
loop_
_entity_poly.entity_id
_entity_poly.type
_entity_poly.pdbx_seq_one_letter_code
_entity_poly.pdbx_strand_id
1 'polypeptide(L)'
;MNKMIKVATVQFEPIQFEKQRNIDQLSKLIIEAAEQGAQLIVVPEMATTGYCFKNREEIAPYVETIPGSTTAHFEKIAKQYSCWLVIGMPEVVEETNLYFNSAVLISPEGIAGLHRKTHPYIAETRWAANGDLGHQVFDTAIGKISLLICMDIHFIETARLVAVQGAQLICHLSNWLDERTPAPYWLTRAWENHIPIIESNRWGYERGVKFSGGSCIIDHEGVPLQVIDRGDAVAVCDIELKSENPVLSKRKPKHYALLHTNTYTWNPIDLFNLYAIEKLPQAKQSRISCAQFKPNDDVAHNVQSIRQFIEKAHHQNCELVVFSEKVLTGFNEQNALNQYDEIFNTLIDLCCQYNLHIIIGYIEQALTQKFNSAQVIGPLGIVGHYRQIHINEKDMQWCSAGEEWLYVDIPCGRVGVLLGEDLYIPEAARVLALSGCDIIACAANLSTPKPLAHSGTFVPQSYPIPTGADAYHQLLPRVRAGENNVWLAFANSEYQTEESFGLSGIYSPETFTFPRYEIKLPKGKGLVSLEISTGEKQELHPSHVVRRKDLVRMRQPHYYTALLKHNL
;
A
#
# COMPACT_ATOMS: atom_id res chain seq x y z
N MET A 1 10.98 -25.28 8.25
CA MET A 1 12.36 -24.78 8.44
C MET A 1 12.60 -23.71 7.40
N ASN A 2 13.13 -22.57 7.82
CA ASN A 2 13.47 -21.48 6.91
C ASN A 2 14.59 -21.92 5.97
N LYS A 3 14.64 -21.32 4.79
CA LYS A 3 15.57 -21.69 3.73
C LYS A 3 16.32 -20.47 3.23
N MET A 4 17.65 -20.54 3.21
CA MET A 4 18.47 -19.53 2.53
C MET A 4 18.56 -19.87 1.05
N ILE A 5 18.35 -18.86 0.19
CA ILE A 5 18.61 -18.96 -1.24
C ILE A 5 19.36 -17.73 -1.74
N LYS A 6 20.21 -17.92 -2.75
CA LYS A 6 20.88 -16.81 -3.44
C LYS A 6 20.05 -16.35 -4.63
N VAL A 7 19.72 -15.06 -4.69
CA VAL A 7 18.84 -14.48 -5.70
C VAL A 7 19.50 -13.30 -6.38
N ALA A 8 19.04 -13.00 -7.59
CA ALA A 8 19.49 -11.85 -8.36
C ALA A 8 18.34 -11.07 -8.97
N THR A 9 18.52 -9.76 -9.03
CA THR A 9 17.71 -8.86 -9.84
C THR A 9 18.56 -8.25 -10.96
N VAL A 10 17.95 -8.08 -12.14
CA VAL A 10 18.56 -7.42 -13.30
C VAL A 10 17.88 -6.08 -13.54
N GLN A 11 18.67 -5.03 -13.67
CA GLN A 11 18.26 -3.76 -14.26
C GLN A 11 18.71 -3.72 -15.71
N PHE A 12 17.78 -3.42 -16.62
CA PHE A 12 18.07 -3.45 -18.06
C PHE A 12 17.28 -2.40 -18.83
N GLU A 13 17.92 -1.73 -19.79
CA GLU A 13 17.30 -0.88 -20.80
C GLU A 13 17.12 -1.67 -22.12
N PRO A 14 15.93 -2.25 -22.36
CA PRO A 14 15.63 -2.79 -23.68
C PRO A 14 15.55 -1.67 -24.72
N ILE A 15 15.96 -1.97 -25.95
CA ILE A 15 15.72 -1.11 -27.09
C ILE A 15 14.44 -1.59 -27.77
N GLN A 16 13.48 -0.69 -27.92
CA GLN A 16 12.22 -1.02 -28.57
C GLN A 16 12.46 -1.61 -29.96
N PHE A 17 11.71 -2.66 -30.31
CA PHE A 17 11.75 -3.34 -31.62
C PHE A 17 12.99 -4.18 -31.91
N GLU A 18 14.04 -4.09 -31.10
CA GLU A 18 15.32 -4.81 -31.28
C GLU A 18 15.35 -6.12 -30.47
N LYS A 19 14.36 -6.99 -30.72
CA LYS A 19 14.11 -8.18 -29.89
C LYS A 19 15.32 -9.09 -29.73
N GLN A 20 16.00 -9.44 -30.83
CA GLN A 20 17.17 -10.33 -30.76
C GLN A 20 18.31 -9.69 -29.96
N ARG A 21 18.61 -8.41 -30.20
CA ARG A 21 19.62 -7.67 -29.42
C ARG A 21 19.27 -7.66 -27.94
N ASN A 22 18.01 -7.46 -27.58
CA ASN A 22 17.59 -7.45 -26.18
C ASN A 22 17.79 -8.82 -25.53
N ILE A 23 17.39 -9.90 -26.21
CA ILE A 23 17.63 -11.27 -25.75
C ILE A 23 19.12 -11.54 -25.56
N ASP A 24 19.97 -11.13 -26.51
CA ASP A 24 21.41 -11.35 -26.44
C ASP A 24 22.06 -10.58 -25.27
N GLN A 25 21.66 -9.34 -25.00
CA GLN A 25 22.19 -8.56 -23.88
C GLN A 25 21.65 -9.04 -22.53
N LEU A 26 20.35 -9.35 -22.44
CA LEU A 26 19.77 -9.99 -21.25
C LEU A 26 20.46 -11.29 -20.91
N SER A 27 20.78 -12.10 -21.92
CA SER A 27 21.50 -13.37 -21.72
C SER A 27 22.83 -13.15 -21.02
N LYS A 28 23.57 -12.09 -21.35
CA LYS A 28 24.84 -11.77 -20.69
C LYS A 28 24.64 -11.42 -19.22
N LEU A 29 23.66 -10.59 -18.89
CA LEU A 29 23.36 -10.20 -17.51
C LEU A 29 22.86 -11.41 -16.69
N ILE A 30 22.02 -12.25 -17.28
CA ILE A 30 21.56 -13.50 -16.64
C ILE A 30 22.74 -14.44 -16.40
N ILE A 31 23.62 -14.62 -17.38
CA ILE A 31 24.81 -15.46 -17.25
C ILE A 31 25.73 -14.91 -16.16
N GLU A 32 25.96 -13.59 -16.12
CA GLU A 32 26.73 -12.93 -15.07
C GLU A 32 26.16 -13.21 -13.68
N ALA A 33 24.83 -13.08 -13.50
CA ALA A 33 24.15 -13.40 -12.26
C ALA A 33 24.30 -14.87 -11.87
N ALA A 34 24.18 -15.77 -12.83
CA ALA A 34 24.30 -17.21 -12.63
C ALA A 34 25.74 -17.62 -12.27
N GLU A 35 26.75 -17.00 -12.88
CA GLU A 35 28.17 -17.19 -12.56
C GLU A 35 28.52 -16.67 -11.16
N GLN A 36 27.77 -15.68 -10.64
CA GLN A 36 27.82 -15.24 -9.24
C GLN A 36 27.07 -16.20 -8.27
N GLY A 37 26.51 -17.29 -8.79
CA GLY A 37 25.84 -18.35 -8.02
C GLY A 37 24.37 -18.10 -7.72
N ALA A 38 23.71 -17.16 -8.40
CA ALA A 38 22.29 -16.92 -8.23
C ALA A 38 21.46 -18.17 -8.62
N GLN A 39 20.59 -18.62 -7.70
CA GLN A 39 19.70 -19.74 -7.90
C GLN A 39 18.38 -19.31 -8.57
N LEU A 40 18.00 -18.04 -8.40
CA LEU A 40 16.83 -17.42 -9.03
C LEU A 40 17.20 -16.02 -9.53
N ILE A 41 16.92 -15.77 -10.80
CA ILE A 41 17.26 -14.52 -11.48
C ILE A 41 15.98 -13.94 -12.08
N VAL A 42 15.66 -12.71 -11.71
CA VAL A 42 14.49 -11.97 -12.23
C VAL A 42 14.99 -10.88 -13.18
N VAL A 43 14.28 -10.70 -14.30
CA VAL A 43 14.55 -9.60 -15.25
C VAL A 43 13.33 -8.69 -15.39
N PRO A 44 13.48 -7.49 -15.97
CA PRO A 44 12.37 -6.56 -16.06
C PRO A 44 11.18 -7.03 -16.91
N GLU A 45 10.05 -6.37 -16.70
CA GLU A 45 8.84 -6.55 -17.49
C GLU A 45 9.12 -6.19 -18.96
N MET A 46 8.63 -7.01 -19.90
CA MET A 46 8.78 -6.75 -21.34
C MET A 46 10.23 -6.50 -21.79
N ALA A 47 11.21 -7.03 -21.05
CA ALA A 47 12.64 -6.79 -21.28
C ALA A 47 13.12 -7.34 -22.63
N THR A 48 12.36 -8.23 -23.26
CA THR A 48 12.70 -8.80 -24.56
C THR A 48 12.39 -7.86 -25.72
N THR A 49 11.50 -6.87 -25.55
CA THR A 49 10.92 -6.12 -26.68
C THR A 49 10.90 -4.61 -26.54
N GLY A 50 11.02 -4.08 -25.31
CA GLY A 50 10.57 -2.73 -24.97
C GLY A 50 9.08 -2.71 -24.63
N TYR A 51 8.52 -1.56 -24.26
CA TYR A 51 7.23 -1.46 -23.59
C TYR A 51 6.22 -0.51 -24.26
N CYS A 52 6.68 0.63 -24.77
CA CYS A 52 5.85 1.75 -25.26
C CYS A 52 5.23 1.50 -26.65
N PHE A 53 4.47 0.42 -26.80
CA PHE A 53 3.73 0.10 -28.02
C PHE A 53 2.48 0.97 -28.18
N LYS A 54 2.22 1.42 -29.41
CA LYS A 54 1.08 2.25 -29.77
C LYS A 54 -0.21 1.46 -29.75
N ASN A 55 -0.22 0.25 -30.30
CA ASN A 55 -1.44 -0.52 -30.52
C ASN A 55 -1.10 -1.98 -30.77
N ARG A 56 -2.15 -2.78 -30.93
CA ARG A 56 -2.09 -4.19 -31.24
C ARG A 56 -1.28 -4.51 -32.51
N GLU A 57 -1.41 -3.68 -33.56
CA GLU A 57 -0.69 -3.90 -34.82
C GLU A 57 0.82 -3.74 -34.67
N GLU A 58 1.27 -2.78 -33.86
CA GLU A 58 2.69 -2.50 -33.68
C GLU A 58 3.40 -3.59 -32.86
N ILE A 59 2.71 -4.21 -31.90
CA ILE A 59 3.28 -5.29 -31.09
C ILE A 59 3.15 -6.67 -31.73
N ALA A 60 2.24 -6.85 -32.69
CA ALA A 60 1.96 -8.15 -33.32
C ALA A 60 3.20 -8.91 -33.85
N PRO A 61 4.26 -8.26 -34.38
CA PRO A 61 5.48 -8.98 -34.78
C PRO A 61 6.33 -9.53 -33.63
N TYR A 62 6.03 -9.14 -32.38
CA TYR A 62 6.88 -9.40 -31.22
C TYR A 62 6.28 -10.38 -30.22
N VAL A 63 4.96 -10.59 -30.24
CA VAL A 63 4.26 -11.59 -29.41
C VAL A 63 4.68 -13.01 -29.77
N GLU A 64 4.71 -13.89 -28.80
CA GLU A 64 5.00 -15.32 -28.98
C GLU A 64 4.09 -16.20 -28.15
N THR A 65 3.90 -17.45 -28.59
CA THR A 65 3.34 -18.49 -27.74
C THR A 65 4.26 -18.78 -26.56
N ILE A 66 3.69 -19.31 -25.49
CA ILE A 66 4.44 -19.84 -24.35
C ILE A 66 4.01 -21.30 -24.17
N PRO A 67 4.88 -22.29 -24.47
CA PRO A 67 6.28 -22.17 -24.92
C PRO A 67 6.46 -21.56 -26.33
N GLY A 68 7.60 -20.90 -26.54
CA GLY A 68 8.00 -20.25 -27.79
C GLY A 68 9.52 -20.12 -27.95
N SER A 69 9.97 -19.36 -28.94
CA SER A 69 11.41 -19.26 -29.26
C SER A 69 12.22 -18.55 -28.18
N THR A 70 11.67 -17.49 -27.59
CA THR A 70 12.30 -16.78 -26.47
C THR A 70 12.35 -17.62 -25.21
N THR A 71 11.28 -18.36 -24.85
CA THR A 71 11.33 -19.24 -23.67
C THR A 71 12.31 -20.39 -23.89
N ALA A 72 12.35 -20.98 -25.09
CA ALA A 72 13.31 -22.04 -25.42
C ALA A 72 14.77 -21.58 -25.37
N HIS A 73 15.04 -20.30 -25.68
CA HIS A 73 16.36 -19.70 -25.52
C HIS A 73 16.77 -19.64 -24.04
N PHE A 74 15.89 -19.11 -23.18
CA PHE A 74 16.18 -18.98 -21.76
C PHE A 74 16.15 -20.32 -21.00
N GLU A 75 15.36 -21.31 -21.43
CA GLU A 75 15.41 -22.69 -20.93
C GLU A 75 16.81 -23.32 -21.09
N LYS A 76 17.50 -23.06 -22.22
CA LYS A 76 18.88 -23.53 -22.41
C LYS A 76 19.84 -22.93 -21.39
N ILE A 77 19.69 -21.63 -21.10
CA ILE A 77 20.51 -20.93 -20.10
C ILE A 77 20.20 -21.47 -18.70
N ALA A 78 18.92 -21.57 -18.33
CA ALA A 78 18.47 -22.11 -17.04
C ALA A 78 19.03 -23.52 -16.80
N LYS A 79 18.97 -24.39 -17.83
CA LYS A 79 19.54 -25.74 -17.77
C LYS A 79 21.07 -25.74 -17.67
N GLN A 80 21.76 -24.95 -18.49
CA GLN A 80 23.22 -24.89 -18.51
C GLN A 80 23.80 -24.44 -17.16
N TYR A 81 23.17 -23.45 -16.52
CA TYR A 81 23.64 -22.88 -15.26
C TYR A 81 22.90 -23.44 -14.03
N SER A 82 21.96 -24.36 -14.21
CA SER A 82 21.16 -24.97 -13.14
C SER A 82 20.48 -23.93 -12.24
N CYS A 83 19.94 -22.87 -12.84
CA CYS A 83 19.26 -21.77 -12.15
C CYS A 83 17.81 -21.60 -12.62
N TRP A 84 17.02 -20.88 -11.84
CA TRP A 84 15.65 -20.48 -12.16
C TRP A 84 15.63 -19.07 -12.73
N LEU A 85 14.80 -18.84 -13.74
CA LEU A 85 14.66 -17.55 -14.40
C LEU A 85 13.21 -17.07 -14.35
N VAL A 86 13.02 -15.77 -14.20
CA VAL A 86 11.71 -15.12 -14.38
C VAL A 86 11.85 -14.09 -15.49
N ILE A 87 11.18 -14.32 -16.62
CA ILE A 87 11.29 -13.52 -17.85
C ILE A 87 9.96 -12.83 -18.17
N GLY A 88 9.98 -11.53 -18.42
CA GLY A 88 8.83 -10.75 -18.90
C GLY A 88 8.80 -10.61 -20.43
N MET A 89 7.69 -10.98 -21.07
CA MET A 89 7.54 -10.95 -22.54
C MET A 89 6.07 -10.81 -22.98
N PRO A 90 5.82 -10.34 -24.22
CA PRO A 90 4.47 -10.33 -24.79
C PRO A 90 4.07 -11.72 -25.28
N GLU A 91 2.94 -12.22 -24.80
CA GLU A 91 2.38 -13.52 -25.14
C GLU A 91 1.27 -13.40 -26.21
N VAL A 92 1.13 -14.41 -27.08
CA VAL A 92 -0.08 -14.67 -27.87
C VAL A 92 -0.64 -16.07 -27.58
N VAL A 93 -1.96 -16.15 -27.40
CA VAL A 93 -2.72 -17.40 -27.37
C VAL A 93 -3.30 -17.65 -28.75
N GLU A 94 -2.79 -18.64 -29.49
CA GLU A 94 -3.13 -18.88 -30.90
C GLU A 94 -4.63 -19.14 -31.11
N GLU A 95 -5.27 -19.88 -30.21
CA GLU A 95 -6.67 -20.30 -30.34
C GLU A 95 -7.63 -19.11 -30.33
N THR A 96 -7.29 -18.05 -29.58
CA THR A 96 -8.11 -16.85 -29.42
C THR A 96 -7.52 -15.63 -30.14
N ASN A 97 -6.25 -15.74 -30.56
CA ASN A 97 -5.41 -14.64 -30.95
C ASN A 97 -5.38 -13.52 -29.88
N LEU A 98 -5.51 -13.79 -28.58
CA LEU A 98 -5.39 -12.76 -27.54
C LEU A 98 -3.93 -12.51 -27.20
N TYR A 99 -3.58 -11.25 -26.89
CA TYR A 99 -2.23 -10.88 -26.46
C TYR A 99 -2.23 -10.57 -24.98
N PHE A 100 -1.15 -10.91 -24.28
CA PHE A 100 -0.98 -10.64 -22.85
C PHE A 100 0.42 -10.09 -22.56
N ASN A 101 0.55 -9.31 -21.49
CA ASN A 101 1.85 -9.07 -20.86
C ASN A 101 2.07 -10.18 -19.83
N SER A 102 3.11 -10.99 -20.03
CA SER A 102 3.29 -12.24 -19.29
C SER A 102 4.66 -12.33 -18.65
N ALA A 103 4.68 -12.91 -17.45
CA ALA A 103 5.88 -13.32 -16.73
C ALA A 103 5.94 -14.85 -16.72
N VAL A 104 7.09 -15.40 -17.12
CA VAL A 104 7.32 -16.85 -17.23
C VAL A 104 8.36 -17.26 -16.21
N LEU A 105 8.01 -18.21 -15.36
CA LEU A 105 8.94 -18.88 -14.45
C LEU A 105 9.52 -20.11 -15.17
N ILE A 106 10.84 -20.14 -15.32
CA ILE A 106 11.58 -21.19 -16.02
C ILE A 106 12.51 -21.87 -15.01
N SER A 107 12.43 -23.19 -14.90
CA SER A 107 13.33 -24.03 -14.12
C SER A 107 14.44 -24.62 -15.00
N PRO A 108 15.44 -25.29 -14.41
CA PRO A 108 16.44 -26.07 -15.16
C PRO A 108 15.83 -27.18 -16.04
N GLU A 109 14.59 -27.61 -15.74
CA GLU A 109 13.86 -28.67 -16.44
C GLU A 109 12.89 -28.13 -17.51
N GLY A 110 12.56 -26.84 -17.50
CA GLY A 110 11.66 -26.19 -18.46
C GLY A 110 10.75 -25.14 -17.83
N ILE A 111 9.72 -24.70 -18.56
CA ILE A 111 8.70 -23.78 -18.02
C ILE A 111 7.99 -24.40 -16.81
N ALA A 112 8.00 -23.69 -15.68
CA ALA A 112 7.40 -24.09 -14.42
C ALA A 112 6.19 -23.23 -14.01
N GLY A 113 6.03 -22.05 -14.61
CA GLY A 113 4.92 -21.16 -14.28
C GLY A 113 4.70 -20.05 -15.29
N LEU A 114 3.47 -19.54 -15.32
CA LEU A 114 3.04 -18.45 -16.18
C LEU A 114 2.09 -17.55 -15.39
N HIS A 115 2.35 -16.25 -15.43
CA HIS A 115 1.46 -15.22 -14.90
C HIS A 115 1.18 -14.19 -15.99
N ARG A 116 -0.09 -13.82 -16.15
CA ARG A 116 -0.52 -12.74 -17.06
C ARG A 116 -0.94 -11.55 -16.22
N LYS A 117 -0.39 -10.38 -16.51
CA LYS A 117 -0.60 -9.14 -15.75
C LYS A 117 -2.09 -8.85 -15.58
N THR A 118 -2.55 -8.74 -14.33
CA THR A 118 -3.99 -8.60 -14.05
C THR A 118 -4.46 -7.15 -14.07
N HIS A 119 -3.60 -6.21 -13.68
CA HIS A 119 -3.89 -4.78 -13.70
C HIS A 119 -3.02 -4.08 -14.76
N PRO A 120 -3.56 -3.76 -15.95
CA PRO A 120 -2.78 -3.09 -16.98
C PRO A 120 -2.48 -1.62 -16.61
N TYR A 121 -1.32 -1.14 -17.01
CA TYR A 121 -1.01 0.29 -17.07
C TYR A 121 -1.39 0.87 -18.44
N ILE A 122 -1.44 2.20 -18.55
CA ILE A 122 -2.01 2.96 -19.68
C ILE A 122 -1.52 2.49 -21.06
N ALA A 123 -0.25 2.11 -21.18
CA ALA A 123 0.31 1.67 -22.46
C ALA A 123 -0.29 0.34 -22.96
N GLU A 124 -0.58 -0.58 -22.05
CA GLU A 124 -0.95 -1.97 -22.35
C GLU A 124 -2.42 -2.11 -22.70
N THR A 125 -3.28 -1.23 -22.18
CA THR A 125 -4.73 -1.26 -22.42
C THR A 125 -5.11 -1.12 -23.90
N ARG A 126 -4.14 -0.82 -24.77
CA ARG A 126 -4.32 -0.65 -26.23
C ARG A 126 -4.00 -1.91 -27.03
N TRP A 127 -3.37 -2.91 -26.42
CA TRP A 127 -2.90 -4.10 -27.14
C TRP A 127 -3.04 -5.42 -26.38
N ALA A 128 -2.97 -5.40 -25.04
CA ALA A 128 -3.08 -6.58 -24.18
C ALA A 128 -4.51 -6.75 -23.63
N ALA A 129 -4.91 -8.01 -23.45
CA ALA A 129 -6.03 -8.36 -22.58
C ALA A 129 -5.57 -8.38 -21.11
N ASN A 130 -6.52 -8.23 -20.19
CA ASN A 130 -6.26 -8.41 -18.76
C ASN A 130 -5.99 -9.88 -18.46
N GLY A 131 -5.06 -10.14 -17.54
CA GLY A 131 -4.72 -11.50 -17.10
C GLY A 131 -5.93 -12.28 -16.59
N ASP A 132 -6.01 -13.53 -17.04
CA ASP A 132 -7.13 -14.46 -16.85
C ASP A 132 -6.77 -15.69 -15.98
N LEU A 133 -5.53 -15.75 -15.48
CA LEU A 133 -5.03 -16.89 -14.70
C LEU A 133 -5.18 -16.71 -13.18
N GLY A 134 -5.53 -15.50 -12.72
CA GLY A 134 -5.49 -15.12 -11.30
C GLY A 134 -4.07 -14.88 -10.78
N HIS A 135 -3.84 -15.15 -9.49
CA HIS A 135 -2.57 -14.89 -8.79
C HIS A 135 -2.02 -16.21 -8.22
N GLN A 136 -1.03 -16.79 -8.89
CA GLN A 136 -0.55 -18.14 -8.64
C GLN A 136 0.61 -18.16 -7.63
N VAL A 137 0.71 -19.26 -6.90
CA VAL A 137 1.90 -19.62 -6.11
C VAL A 137 2.45 -20.93 -6.68
N PHE A 138 3.66 -20.88 -7.21
CA PHE A 138 4.36 -22.02 -7.79
C PHE A 138 5.19 -22.70 -6.70
N ASP A 139 4.90 -23.97 -6.42
CA ASP A 139 5.68 -24.78 -5.49
C ASP A 139 6.92 -25.34 -6.21
N THR A 140 8.10 -24.86 -5.84
CA THR A 140 9.35 -25.17 -6.55
C THR A 140 10.40 -25.77 -5.63
N ALA A 141 11.44 -26.35 -6.22
CA ALA A 141 12.59 -26.86 -5.49
C ALA A 141 13.33 -25.77 -4.69
N ILE A 142 13.16 -24.49 -4.99
CA ILE A 142 13.82 -23.36 -4.31
C ILE A 142 12.90 -22.59 -3.36
N GLY A 143 11.59 -22.90 -3.33
CA GLY A 143 10.60 -22.28 -2.44
C GLY A 143 9.28 -22.00 -3.17
N LYS A 144 8.28 -21.49 -2.44
CA LYS A 144 7.00 -21.10 -3.03
C LYS A 144 7.08 -19.70 -3.63
N ILE A 145 7.08 -19.60 -4.96
CA ILE A 145 7.33 -18.36 -5.69
C ILE A 145 6.01 -17.83 -6.28
N SER A 146 5.79 -16.54 -6.16
CA SER A 146 4.73 -15.83 -6.87
C SER A 146 5.32 -14.85 -7.86
N LEU A 147 4.61 -14.60 -8.96
CA LEU A 147 4.94 -13.58 -9.94
C LEU A 147 3.91 -12.46 -9.87
N LEU A 148 4.36 -11.21 -9.93
CA LEU A 148 3.52 -10.02 -10.08
C LEU A 148 4.17 -9.09 -11.10
N ILE A 149 3.38 -8.35 -11.87
CA ILE A 149 3.92 -7.47 -12.92
C ILE A 149 3.49 -6.03 -12.66
N CYS A 150 4.49 -5.17 -12.43
CA CYS A 150 4.43 -3.71 -12.37
C CYS A 150 3.20 -3.20 -11.59
N MET A 151 2.15 -2.81 -12.32
CA MET A 151 0.96 -2.19 -11.74
C MET A 151 0.18 -3.14 -10.80
N ASP A 152 0.38 -4.45 -10.87
CA ASP A 152 -0.22 -5.39 -9.92
C ASP A 152 0.13 -5.05 -8.46
N ILE A 153 1.36 -4.58 -8.18
CA ILE A 153 1.84 -4.32 -6.80
C ILE A 153 1.18 -3.11 -6.13
N HIS A 154 0.62 -2.18 -6.92
CA HIS A 154 -0.09 -1.02 -6.38
C HIS A 154 -1.37 -1.40 -5.63
N PHE A 155 -1.95 -2.56 -5.94
CA PHE A 155 -3.15 -3.08 -5.30
C PHE A 155 -2.77 -3.96 -4.12
N ILE A 156 -3.28 -3.64 -2.94
CA ILE A 156 -2.99 -4.43 -1.72
C ILE A 156 -3.41 -5.88 -1.87
N GLU A 157 -4.45 -6.13 -2.65
CA GLU A 157 -5.05 -7.45 -2.80
C GLU A 157 -4.13 -8.44 -3.49
N THR A 158 -3.33 -8.03 -4.47
CA THR A 158 -2.52 -8.95 -5.29
C THR A 158 -1.41 -9.59 -4.46
N ALA A 159 -0.62 -8.78 -3.74
CA ALA A 159 0.42 -9.25 -2.83
C ALA A 159 -0.19 -10.01 -1.64
N ARG A 160 -1.32 -9.54 -1.10
CA ARG A 160 -2.00 -10.23 0.00
C ARG A 160 -2.55 -11.59 -0.42
N LEU A 161 -3.09 -11.71 -1.64
CA LEU A 161 -3.60 -12.96 -2.20
C LEU A 161 -2.54 -14.03 -2.27
N VAL A 162 -1.35 -13.69 -2.76
CA VAL A 162 -0.26 -14.66 -2.91
C VAL A 162 0.32 -15.02 -1.55
N ALA A 163 0.34 -14.06 -0.60
CA ALA A 163 0.73 -14.32 0.78
C ALA A 163 -0.20 -15.33 1.47
N VAL A 164 -1.53 -15.16 1.39
CA VAL A 164 -2.49 -16.10 2.00
C VAL A 164 -2.52 -17.46 1.30
N GLN A 165 -2.06 -17.53 0.05
CA GLN A 165 -1.85 -18.78 -0.68
C GLN A 165 -0.50 -19.45 -0.34
N GLY A 166 0.31 -18.83 0.53
CA GLY A 166 1.55 -19.41 1.04
C GLY A 166 2.79 -19.11 0.22
N ALA A 167 2.79 -18.04 -0.58
CA ALA A 167 4.03 -17.56 -1.22
C ALA A 167 5.08 -17.24 -0.16
N GLN A 168 6.33 -17.59 -0.46
CA GLN A 168 7.51 -17.28 0.35
C GLN A 168 8.40 -16.22 -0.28
N LEU A 169 8.18 -15.92 -1.56
CA LEU A 169 8.92 -14.95 -2.35
C LEU A 169 8.02 -14.39 -3.45
N ILE A 170 8.07 -13.08 -3.69
CA ILE A 170 7.44 -12.43 -4.84
C ILE A 170 8.56 -11.99 -5.80
N CYS A 171 8.49 -12.46 -7.04
CA CYS A 171 9.25 -11.91 -8.15
C CYS A 171 8.40 -10.84 -8.82
N HIS A 172 8.85 -9.59 -8.75
CA HIS A 172 8.16 -8.46 -9.33
C HIS A 172 8.95 -7.89 -10.51
N LEU A 173 8.32 -7.88 -11.68
CA LEU A 173 8.90 -7.39 -12.93
C LEU A 173 8.25 -6.05 -13.26
N SER A 174 9.03 -5.02 -13.60
CA SER A 174 8.45 -3.70 -13.86
C SER A 174 9.09 -2.89 -14.97
N ASN A 175 8.25 -2.04 -15.59
CA ASN A 175 8.58 -0.80 -16.25
C ASN A 175 8.07 0.38 -15.41
N TRP A 176 8.60 0.53 -14.19
CA TRP A 176 8.19 1.57 -13.25
C TRP A 176 8.66 2.94 -13.68
N LEU A 177 7.83 3.96 -13.44
CA LEU A 177 8.06 5.34 -13.87
C LEU A 177 7.36 6.32 -12.90
N ASP A 178 7.58 7.61 -13.12
CA ASP A 178 6.96 8.72 -12.38
C ASP A 178 7.19 8.74 -10.85
N GLU A 179 8.15 7.98 -10.33
CA GLU A 179 8.56 7.99 -8.93
C GLU A 179 10.02 7.50 -8.78
N ARG A 180 10.81 8.08 -7.87
CA ARG A 180 12.14 7.53 -7.56
C ARG A 180 12.02 6.19 -6.82
N THR A 181 12.97 5.29 -7.06
CA THR A 181 12.94 3.91 -6.57
C THR A 181 14.17 3.58 -5.71
N PRO A 182 14.11 2.61 -4.77
CA PRO A 182 13.03 1.64 -4.52
C PRO A 182 11.69 2.25 -4.12
N ALA A 183 10.60 1.95 -4.84
CA ALA A 183 9.33 2.62 -4.61
C ALA A 183 8.75 2.28 -3.22
N PRO A 184 8.11 3.24 -2.50
CA PRO A 184 7.49 2.99 -1.21
C PRO A 184 6.50 1.83 -1.19
N TYR A 185 5.82 1.57 -2.32
CA TYR A 185 4.89 0.46 -2.47
C TYR A 185 5.59 -0.89 -2.38
N TRP A 186 6.74 -1.07 -3.04
CA TRP A 186 7.49 -2.33 -3.02
C TRP A 186 7.93 -2.68 -1.59
N LEU A 187 8.51 -1.70 -0.89
CA LEU A 187 8.94 -1.82 0.50
C LEU A 187 7.77 -2.19 1.43
N THR A 188 6.61 -1.54 1.21
CA THR A 188 5.41 -1.77 2.03
C THR A 188 4.79 -3.14 1.76
N ARG A 189 4.74 -3.59 0.50
CA ARG A 189 4.23 -4.93 0.16
C ARG A 189 5.07 -6.04 0.76
N ALA A 190 6.39 -5.88 0.76
CA ALA A 190 7.29 -6.84 1.37
C ALA A 190 7.05 -6.94 2.89
N TRP A 191 7.03 -5.79 3.58
CA TRP A 191 6.82 -5.70 5.02
C TRP A 191 5.42 -6.19 5.46
N GLU A 192 4.34 -5.70 4.86
CA GLU A 192 2.97 -5.99 5.31
C GLU A 192 2.55 -7.44 5.05
N ASN A 193 3.22 -8.11 4.11
CA ASN A 193 3.03 -9.52 3.81
C ASN A 193 4.10 -10.42 4.41
N HIS A 194 5.14 -9.85 5.04
CA HIS A 194 6.29 -10.59 5.57
C HIS A 194 6.89 -11.57 4.54
N ILE A 195 7.02 -11.10 3.30
CA ILE A 195 7.54 -11.87 2.17
C ILE A 195 8.58 -11.03 1.44
N PRO A 196 9.80 -11.54 1.21
CA PRO A 196 10.80 -10.84 0.40
C PRO A 196 10.31 -10.60 -1.03
N ILE A 197 10.79 -9.52 -1.64
CA ILE A 197 10.49 -9.14 -3.03
C ILE A 197 11.80 -8.99 -3.81
N ILE A 198 11.90 -9.64 -4.97
CA ILE A 198 12.92 -9.35 -5.97
C ILE A 198 12.28 -8.44 -7.01
N GLU A 199 12.70 -7.19 -7.01
CA GLU A 199 12.24 -6.16 -7.92
C GLU A 199 13.21 -6.01 -9.09
N SER A 200 12.78 -6.35 -10.30
CA SER A 200 13.55 -6.10 -11.52
C SER A 200 12.85 -5.05 -12.36
N ASN A 201 13.44 -3.87 -12.39
CA ASN A 201 12.90 -2.72 -13.09
C ASN A 201 13.75 -2.33 -14.30
N ARG A 202 13.07 -1.87 -15.34
CA ARG A 202 13.70 -1.15 -16.43
C ARG A 202 14.22 0.21 -15.96
N TRP A 203 15.27 0.68 -16.62
CA TRP A 203 15.69 2.08 -16.58
C TRP A 203 15.82 2.63 -18.01
N GLY A 204 16.12 3.93 -18.12
CA GLY A 204 16.38 4.58 -19.40
C GLY A 204 15.17 5.29 -20.00
N TYR A 205 15.18 5.48 -21.31
CA TYR A 205 14.20 6.33 -22.00
C TYR A 205 13.61 5.66 -23.25
N GLU A 206 12.28 5.61 -23.34
CA GLU A 206 11.57 5.08 -24.51
C GLU A 206 10.39 5.97 -24.87
N ARG A 207 10.41 6.53 -26.08
CA ARG A 207 9.28 7.28 -26.67
C ARG A 207 8.65 8.34 -25.75
N GLY A 208 9.45 9.16 -25.08
CA GLY A 208 8.93 10.19 -24.18
C GLY A 208 8.89 9.78 -22.71
N VAL A 209 8.99 8.49 -22.41
CA VAL A 209 8.86 7.94 -21.06
C VAL A 209 10.25 7.71 -20.47
N LYS A 210 10.47 8.21 -19.25
CA LYS A 210 11.65 7.89 -18.43
C LYS A 210 11.27 6.84 -17.41
N PHE A 211 12.02 5.74 -17.37
CA PHE A 211 11.81 4.69 -16.38
C PHE A 211 12.73 4.87 -15.19
N SER A 212 12.22 4.49 -14.01
CA SER A 212 12.80 4.87 -12.74
C SER A 212 14.04 4.07 -12.34
N GLY A 213 14.33 2.93 -12.97
CA GLY A 213 15.39 2.02 -12.52
C GLY A 213 15.21 1.63 -11.05
N GLY A 214 16.30 1.51 -10.29
CA GLY A 214 16.26 1.16 -8.87
C GLY A 214 15.82 -0.28 -8.63
N SER A 215 16.18 -1.19 -9.54
CA SER A 215 16.00 -2.64 -9.31
C SER A 215 16.63 -3.02 -7.98
N CYS A 216 15.94 -3.82 -7.17
CA CYS A 216 16.37 -4.10 -5.81
C CYS A 216 15.92 -5.46 -5.30
N ILE A 217 16.57 -5.92 -4.22
CA ILE A 217 16.15 -7.11 -3.47
C ILE A 217 15.75 -6.60 -2.09
N ILE A 218 14.52 -6.89 -1.68
CA ILE A 218 13.88 -6.39 -0.46
C ILE A 218 13.60 -7.60 0.45
N ASP A 219 13.99 -7.53 1.71
CA ASP A 219 13.70 -8.59 2.70
C ASP A 219 12.25 -8.56 3.20
N HIS A 220 11.89 -9.50 4.08
CA HIS A 220 10.54 -9.60 4.65
C HIS A 220 10.23 -8.51 5.69
N GLU A 221 11.22 -7.70 6.11
CA GLU A 221 11.03 -6.48 6.89
C GLU A 221 10.81 -5.24 6.01
N GLY A 222 10.86 -5.37 4.69
CA GLY A 222 10.74 -4.26 3.75
C GLY A 222 12.01 -3.42 3.63
N VAL A 223 13.17 -3.96 4.02
CA VAL A 223 14.47 -3.30 3.90
C VAL A 223 15.15 -3.72 2.58
N PRO A 224 15.59 -2.76 1.75
CA PRO A 224 16.40 -3.06 0.58
C PRO A 224 17.78 -3.60 0.99
N LEU A 225 18.12 -4.81 0.56
CA LEU A 225 19.42 -5.44 0.76
C LEU A 225 20.43 -5.05 -0.33
N GLN A 226 19.95 -4.87 -1.56
CA GLN A 226 20.72 -4.45 -2.72
C GLN A 226 19.87 -3.54 -3.60
N VAL A 227 20.48 -2.52 -4.22
CA VAL A 227 19.81 -1.58 -5.14
C VAL A 227 20.76 -1.24 -6.29
N ILE A 228 20.24 -1.28 -7.52
CA ILE A 228 20.92 -0.84 -8.73
C ILE A 228 20.44 0.56 -9.10
N ASP A 229 21.29 1.56 -8.92
CA ASP A 229 20.91 2.98 -9.11
C ASP A 229 21.46 3.60 -10.41
N ARG A 230 22.12 2.79 -11.26
CA ARG A 230 22.71 3.24 -12.53
C ARG A 230 22.84 2.08 -13.51
N GLY A 231 22.63 2.37 -14.80
CA GLY A 231 23.10 1.48 -15.86
C GLY A 231 22.35 0.16 -15.95
N ASP A 232 22.69 -0.60 -16.99
CA ASP A 232 22.44 -2.04 -17.02
C ASP A 232 23.37 -2.72 -16.02
N ALA A 233 22.82 -3.53 -15.13
CA ALA A 233 23.59 -4.20 -14.08
C ALA A 233 22.80 -5.35 -13.44
N VAL A 234 23.51 -6.13 -12.64
CA VAL A 234 22.99 -7.22 -11.82
C VAL A 234 23.30 -6.92 -10.35
N ALA A 235 22.38 -7.23 -9.46
CA ALA A 235 22.63 -7.28 -8.02
C ALA A 235 22.24 -8.66 -7.49
N VAL A 236 23.11 -9.24 -6.65
CA VAL A 236 22.97 -10.60 -6.10
C VAL A 236 23.09 -10.56 -4.59
N CYS A 237 22.20 -11.23 -3.87
CA CYS A 237 22.36 -11.47 -2.43
C CYS A 237 21.67 -12.75 -1.97
N ASP A 238 22.00 -13.17 -0.75
CA ASP A 238 21.30 -14.26 -0.06
C ASP A 238 20.07 -13.69 0.68
N ILE A 239 18.94 -14.39 0.56
CA ILE A 239 17.70 -14.06 1.28
C ILE A 239 17.18 -15.27 2.05
N GLU A 240 16.44 -15.02 3.13
CA GLU A 240 15.78 -16.04 3.93
C GLU A 240 14.30 -16.18 3.52
N LEU A 241 13.90 -17.39 3.13
CA LEU A 241 12.51 -17.76 2.92
C LEU A 241 11.94 -18.34 4.21
N LYS A 242 10.93 -17.67 4.78
CA LYS A 242 10.25 -18.13 5.99
C LYS A 242 9.29 -19.28 5.67
N SER A 243 9.26 -20.31 6.52
CA SER A 243 8.25 -21.38 6.38
C SER A 243 6.89 -21.01 6.95
N GLU A 244 6.84 -19.99 7.83
CA GLU A 244 5.64 -19.51 8.48
C GLU A 244 5.50 -18.00 8.27
N ASN A 245 4.26 -17.52 8.32
CA ASN A 245 3.96 -16.11 8.14
C ASN A 245 3.05 -15.62 9.28
N PRO A 246 3.64 -15.18 10.41
CA PRO A 246 2.87 -14.81 11.59
C PRO A 246 1.98 -13.58 11.35
N VAL A 247 2.32 -12.69 10.41
CA VAL A 247 1.51 -11.48 10.18
C VAL A 247 0.13 -11.80 9.61
N LEU A 248 -0.03 -12.94 8.92
CA LEU A 248 -1.32 -13.38 8.40
C LEU A 248 -2.28 -13.79 9.51
N SER A 249 -1.79 -14.22 10.68
CA SER A 249 -2.63 -14.60 11.82
C SER A 249 -3.40 -13.42 12.41
N LYS A 250 -2.90 -12.19 12.23
CA LYS A 250 -3.56 -10.97 12.69
C LYS A 250 -4.81 -10.65 11.88
N ARG A 251 -4.94 -11.16 10.66
CA ARG A 251 -6.09 -10.88 9.78
C ARG A 251 -7.40 -11.35 10.41
N LYS A 252 -8.48 -10.60 10.14
CA LYS A 252 -9.85 -10.96 10.54
C LYS A 252 -10.77 -11.04 9.32
N PRO A 253 -10.70 -12.12 8.51
CA PRO A 253 -11.42 -12.22 7.22
C PRO A 253 -12.93 -11.96 7.28
N LYS A 254 -13.58 -12.24 8.42
CA LYS A 254 -15.00 -11.93 8.66
C LYS A 254 -15.36 -10.45 8.43
N HIS A 255 -14.41 -9.53 8.61
CA HIS A 255 -14.64 -8.09 8.42
C HIS A 255 -14.32 -7.58 7.01
N TYR A 256 -13.94 -8.47 6.07
CA TYR A 256 -13.40 -8.09 4.77
C TYR A 256 -14.34 -8.39 3.59
N ALA A 257 -15.60 -8.76 3.84
CA ALA A 257 -16.55 -9.13 2.79
C ALA A 257 -16.69 -8.04 1.70
N LEU A 258 -16.59 -6.76 2.08
CA LEU A 258 -16.60 -5.63 1.15
C LEU A 258 -15.46 -5.67 0.12
N LEU A 259 -14.34 -6.35 0.39
CA LEU A 259 -13.28 -6.51 -0.61
C LEU A 259 -13.77 -7.20 -1.89
N HIS A 260 -14.82 -8.03 -1.80
CA HIS A 260 -15.40 -8.73 -2.95
C HIS A 260 -16.45 -7.89 -3.71
N THR A 261 -16.83 -6.71 -3.21
CA THR A 261 -17.71 -5.80 -3.95
C THR A 261 -16.91 -4.97 -4.94
N ASN A 262 -17.60 -4.50 -5.99
CA ASN A 262 -17.03 -3.58 -6.97
C ASN A 262 -17.75 -2.21 -6.94
N THR A 263 -17.77 -1.61 -5.74
CA THR A 263 -18.51 -0.37 -5.43
C THR A 263 -18.27 0.74 -6.46
N TYR A 264 -17.04 0.91 -6.94
CA TYR A 264 -16.66 2.05 -7.78
C TYR A 264 -16.77 1.81 -9.29
N THR A 265 -17.45 0.73 -9.73
CA THR A 265 -17.69 0.48 -11.16
C THR A 265 -18.58 1.55 -11.80
N TRP A 266 -19.56 2.05 -11.05
CA TRP A 266 -20.47 3.11 -11.48
C TRP A 266 -20.05 4.47 -10.91
N ASN A 267 -20.69 5.53 -11.39
CA ASN A 267 -20.51 6.88 -10.85
C ASN A 267 -20.71 6.88 -9.31
N PRO A 268 -19.68 7.21 -8.52
CA PRO A 268 -19.77 7.10 -7.06
C PRO A 268 -20.86 8.00 -6.46
N ILE A 269 -21.10 9.18 -7.04
CA ILE A 269 -22.14 10.09 -6.57
C ILE A 269 -23.53 9.46 -6.70
N ASP A 270 -23.82 8.81 -7.83
CA ASP A 270 -25.11 8.15 -8.04
C ASP A 270 -25.28 6.95 -7.11
N LEU A 271 -24.21 6.15 -6.95
CA LEU A 271 -24.24 4.96 -6.11
C LEU A 271 -24.49 5.30 -4.64
N PHE A 272 -23.72 6.22 -4.05
CA PHE A 272 -23.86 6.54 -2.62
C PHE A 272 -25.08 7.42 -2.33
N ASN A 273 -25.63 8.11 -3.34
CA ASN A 273 -26.90 8.81 -3.19
C ASN A 273 -28.12 7.94 -3.48
N LEU A 274 -27.91 6.68 -3.88
CA LEU A 274 -28.97 5.75 -4.21
C LEU A 274 -29.91 5.56 -3.01
N TYR A 275 -31.21 5.65 -3.26
CA TYR A 275 -32.29 5.52 -2.27
C TYR A 275 -32.27 6.51 -1.11
N ALA A 276 -31.36 7.50 -1.09
CA ALA A 276 -31.22 8.49 -0.03
C ALA A 276 -30.97 7.92 1.39
N ILE A 277 -30.41 6.71 1.50
CA ILE A 277 -30.22 6.02 2.79
C ILE A 277 -28.89 6.41 3.45
N GLU A 278 -27.83 6.68 2.69
CA GLU A 278 -26.50 7.07 3.22
C GLU A 278 -25.74 8.00 2.25
N LYS A 279 -26.35 9.13 1.91
CA LYS A 279 -25.79 10.09 0.95
C LYS A 279 -24.39 10.54 1.36
N LEU A 280 -23.49 10.66 0.38
CA LEU A 280 -22.20 11.29 0.63
C LEU A 280 -22.39 12.73 1.10
N PRO A 281 -21.58 13.20 2.07
CA PRO A 281 -21.54 14.61 2.44
C PRO A 281 -21.24 15.49 1.23
N GLN A 282 -21.73 16.73 1.27
CA GLN A 282 -21.40 17.70 0.22
C GLN A 282 -19.88 17.89 0.14
N ALA A 283 -19.34 17.87 -1.08
CA ALA A 283 -17.91 18.07 -1.29
C ALA A 283 -17.50 19.47 -0.84
N LYS A 284 -16.34 19.58 -0.23
CA LYS A 284 -15.92 20.79 0.49
C LYS A 284 -14.40 20.86 0.62
N GLN A 285 -13.87 22.08 0.59
CA GLN A 285 -12.52 22.37 1.11
C GLN A 285 -12.59 22.57 2.62
N SER A 286 -11.79 21.81 3.36
CA SER A 286 -11.79 21.84 4.82
C SER A 286 -10.36 21.84 5.33
N ARG A 287 -10.10 22.49 6.46
CA ARG A 287 -8.83 22.32 7.15
C ARG A 287 -8.97 21.32 8.27
N ILE A 288 -8.05 20.37 8.33
CA ILE A 288 -8.02 19.34 9.38
C ILE A 288 -6.64 19.35 10.06
N SER A 289 -6.56 18.79 11.26
CA SER A 289 -5.33 18.75 12.05
C SER A 289 -5.07 17.37 12.66
N CYS A 290 -3.77 17.07 12.85
CA CYS A 290 -3.31 15.96 13.68
C CYS A 290 -2.47 16.51 14.84
N ALA A 291 -2.79 16.08 16.06
CA ALA A 291 -2.05 16.44 17.27
C ALA A 291 -1.05 15.33 17.63
N GLN A 292 0.17 15.73 17.98
CA GLN A 292 1.22 14.86 18.47
C GLN A 292 1.61 15.28 19.88
N PHE A 293 1.40 14.42 20.86
CA PHE A 293 1.98 14.56 22.19
C PHE A 293 1.96 13.21 22.90
N LYS A 294 2.73 13.08 23.99
CA LYS A 294 2.68 11.90 24.85
C LYS A 294 1.59 12.09 25.92
N PRO A 295 0.54 11.26 25.96
CA PRO A 295 -0.39 11.29 27.09
C PRO A 295 0.30 10.75 28.34
N ASN A 296 -0.16 11.18 29.51
CA ASN A 296 0.23 10.55 30.78
C ASN A 296 -0.98 9.83 31.39
N ASP A 297 -0.79 9.17 32.53
CA ASP A 297 -1.86 8.44 33.22
C ASP A 297 -2.71 9.33 34.15
N ASP A 298 -2.77 10.64 33.87
CA ASP A 298 -3.67 11.61 34.52
C ASP A 298 -4.66 12.15 33.48
N VAL A 299 -5.90 11.68 33.61
CA VAL A 299 -7.01 12.02 32.72
C VAL A 299 -7.27 13.54 32.68
N ALA A 300 -7.22 14.21 33.83
CA ALA A 300 -7.49 15.65 33.90
C ALA A 300 -6.39 16.47 33.21
N HIS A 301 -5.13 16.05 33.38
CA HIS A 301 -4.00 16.63 32.67
C HIS A 301 -4.12 16.46 31.14
N ASN A 302 -4.49 15.26 30.69
CA ASN A 302 -4.69 14.98 29.27
C ASN A 302 -5.80 15.86 28.68
N VAL A 303 -6.93 16.00 29.37
CA VAL A 303 -8.03 16.90 28.93
C VAL A 303 -7.55 18.35 28.81
N GLN A 304 -6.71 18.84 29.73
CA GLN A 304 -6.13 20.17 29.60
C GLN A 304 -5.25 20.32 28.36
N SER A 305 -4.43 19.31 28.05
CA SER A 305 -3.62 19.29 26.81
C SER A 305 -4.50 19.24 25.56
N ILE A 306 -5.55 18.42 25.56
CA ILE A 306 -6.53 18.32 24.46
C ILE A 306 -7.21 19.67 24.21
N ARG A 307 -7.66 20.36 25.27
CA ARG A 307 -8.23 21.71 25.18
C ARG A 307 -7.28 22.69 24.48
N GLN A 308 -6.00 22.71 24.85
CA GLN A 308 -5.01 23.59 24.22
C GLN A 308 -4.86 23.31 22.72
N PHE A 309 -4.92 22.04 22.31
CA PHE A 309 -4.85 21.68 20.90
C PHE A 309 -6.13 22.03 20.13
N ILE A 310 -7.30 21.85 20.73
CA ILE A 310 -8.60 22.28 20.19
C ILE A 310 -8.60 23.80 19.96
N GLU A 311 -8.18 24.58 20.97
CA GLU A 311 -8.03 26.04 20.88
C GLU A 311 -7.10 26.44 19.72
N LYS A 312 -5.93 25.80 19.62
CA LYS A 312 -4.97 26.05 18.55
C LYS A 312 -5.52 25.70 17.16
N ALA A 313 -6.23 24.58 17.04
CA ALA A 313 -6.83 24.14 15.80
C ALA A 313 -7.96 25.08 15.35
N HIS A 314 -8.77 25.55 16.30
CA HIS A 314 -9.80 26.56 16.08
C HIS A 314 -9.20 27.86 15.52
N HIS A 315 -8.11 28.36 16.12
CA HIS A 315 -7.40 29.54 15.60
C HIS A 315 -6.84 29.35 14.18
N GLN A 316 -6.64 28.10 13.75
CA GLN A 316 -6.22 27.77 12.40
C GLN A 316 -7.40 27.51 11.44
N ASN A 317 -8.64 27.66 11.91
CA ASN A 317 -9.90 27.37 11.20
C ASN A 317 -10.06 25.89 10.83
N CYS A 318 -9.68 24.98 11.74
CA CYS A 318 -9.80 23.55 11.49
C CYS A 318 -11.17 23.01 11.90
N GLU A 319 -11.72 22.09 11.12
CA GLU A 319 -13.03 21.46 11.36
C GLU A 319 -12.92 20.10 12.04
N LEU A 320 -11.75 19.47 11.97
CA LEU A 320 -11.46 18.17 12.57
C LEU A 320 -10.07 18.17 13.19
N VAL A 321 -9.94 17.65 14.41
CA VAL A 321 -8.68 17.35 15.07
C VAL A 321 -8.59 15.86 15.40
N VAL A 322 -7.59 15.17 14.88
CA VAL A 322 -7.30 13.77 15.21
C VAL A 322 -6.22 13.73 16.28
N PHE A 323 -6.49 13.01 17.37
CA PHE A 323 -5.53 12.77 18.44
C PHE A 323 -4.99 11.34 18.41
N SER A 324 -3.89 11.10 19.11
CA SER A 324 -3.25 9.78 19.19
C SER A 324 -4.10 8.77 19.96
N GLU A 325 -3.69 7.52 19.86
CA GLU A 325 -4.32 6.40 20.55
C GLU A 325 -4.19 6.54 22.07
N LYS A 326 -5.27 6.20 22.81
CA LYS A 326 -5.34 6.26 24.29
C LYS A 326 -4.99 7.63 24.89
N VAL A 327 -5.06 8.70 24.09
CA VAL A 327 -4.70 10.07 24.48
C VAL A 327 -5.46 10.59 25.70
N LEU A 328 -6.70 10.15 25.91
CA LEU A 328 -7.55 10.64 27.00
C LEU A 328 -7.16 10.01 28.35
N THR A 329 -7.00 8.70 28.38
CA THR A 329 -6.82 7.92 29.62
C THR A 329 -5.37 7.66 29.99
N GLY A 330 -4.46 7.85 29.04
CA GLY A 330 -3.12 7.27 29.13
C GLY A 330 -3.15 5.77 28.94
N PHE A 331 -2.06 5.11 29.31
CA PHE A 331 -1.83 3.68 29.10
C PHE A 331 -2.14 2.84 30.36
N ASN A 332 -2.41 3.48 31.50
CA ASN A 332 -2.87 2.78 32.70
C ASN A 332 -4.35 2.36 32.57
N GLU A 333 -4.58 1.06 32.50
CA GLU A 333 -5.91 0.46 32.38
C GLU A 333 -6.85 0.74 33.56
N GLN A 334 -6.34 1.21 34.70
CA GLN A 334 -7.17 1.61 35.85
C GLN A 334 -7.95 2.90 35.55
N ASN A 335 -7.49 3.70 34.58
CA ASN A 335 -8.15 4.91 34.13
C ASN A 335 -9.26 4.64 33.10
N ALA A 336 -9.67 3.38 32.92
CA ALA A 336 -10.68 3.03 31.93
C ALA A 336 -11.99 3.77 32.20
N LEU A 337 -12.58 4.36 31.15
CA LEU A 337 -13.77 5.19 31.24
C LEU A 337 -14.97 4.48 30.61
N ASN A 338 -16.16 4.68 31.17
CA ASN A 338 -17.38 4.28 30.48
C ASN A 338 -17.63 5.20 29.27
N GLN A 339 -18.23 4.69 28.18
CA GLN A 339 -18.53 5.51 27.01
C GLN A 339 -19.43 6.73 27.29
N TYR A 340 -20.16 6.72 28.41
CA TYR A 340 -21.05 7.81 28.87
C TYR A 340 -20.50 8.57 30.07
N ASP A 341 -19.20 8.48 30.34
CA ASP A 341 -18.55 9.21 31.43
C ASP A 341 -18.72 10.73 31.28
N GLU A 342 -18.87 11.45 32.41
CA GLU A 342 -19.11 12.90 32.43
C GLU A 342 -18.01 13.69 31.74
N ILE A 343 -16.80 13.13 31.64
CA ILE A 343 -15.70 13.78 30.92
C ILE A 343 -16.01 14.00 29.44
N PHE A 344 -16.83 13.14 28.83
CA PHE A 344 -17.27 13.34 27.45
C PHE A 344 -18.18 14.56 27.32
N ASN A 345 -18.96 14.92 28.34
CA ASN A 345 -19.73 16.18 28.34
C ASN A 345 -18.78 17.39 28.28
N THR A 346 -17.66 17.34 29.00
CA THR A 346 -16.63 18.41 28.92
C THR A 346 -16.03 18.52 27.53
N LEU A 347 -15.80 17.40 26.84
CA LEU A 347 -15.28 17.38 25.47
C LEU A 347 -16.34 17.84 24.44
N ILE A 348 -17.61 17.50 24.66
CA ILE A 348 -18.74 17.99 23.84
C ILE A 348 -18.86 19.51 23.98
N ASP A 349 -18.81 20.05 25.21
CA ASP A 349 -18.86 21.48 25.47
C ASP A 349 -17.71 22.23 24.76
N LEU A 350 -16.51 21.64 24.76
CA LEU A 350 -15.36 22.15 24.01
C LEU A 350 -15.63 22.15 22.50
N CYS A 351 -16.11 21.04 21.95
CA CYS A 351 -16.42 20.94 20.52
C CYS A 351 -17.54 21.92 20.12
N CYS A 352 -18.53 22.15 20.99
CA CYS A 352 -19.59 23.13 20.81
C CYS A 352 -19.04 24.56 20.85
N GLN A 353 -18.21 24.89 21.84
CA GLN A 353 -17.61 26.21 22.01
C GLN A 353 -16.75 26.61 20.80
N TYR A 354 -15.91 25.70 20.31
CA TYR A 354 -14.98 25.95 19.22
C TYR A 354 -15.51 25.56 17.84
N ASN A 355 -16.72 25.00 17.77
CA ASN A 355 -17.41 24.53 16.58
C ASN A 355 -16.53 23.64 15.67
N LEU A 356 -15.97 22.58 16.24
CA LEU A 356 -15.15 21.61 15.53
C LEU A 356 -15.44 20.18 15.99
N HIS A 357 -14.93 19.21 15.24
CA HIS A 357 -15.00 17.79 15.58
C HIS A 357 -13.63 17.29 16.05
N ILE A 358 -13.64 16.29 16.93
CA ILE A 358 -12.42 15.60 17.37
C ILE A 358 -12.57 14.10 17.26
N ILE A 359 -11.46 13.40 17.04
CA ILE A 359 -11.35 11.95 17.18
C ILE A 359 -10.39 11.68 18.32
N ILE A 360 -10.88 11.02 19.36
CA ILE A 360 -10.16 10.85 20.63
C ILE A 360 -10.11 9.39 21.05
N GLY A 361 -8.89 8.87 21.25
CA GLY A 361 -8.65 7.50 21.73
C GLY A 361 -8.64 7.40 23.26
N TYR A 362 -9.16 6.31 23.81
CA TYR A 362 -9.25 6.05 25.25
C TYR A 362 -9.37 4.56 25.56
N ILE A 363 -9.02 4.18 26.79
CA ILE A 363 -9.33 2.86 27.32
C ILE A 363 -10.79 2.87 27.79
N GLU A 364 -11.62 2.06 27.16
CA GLU A 364 -13.05 1.94 27.48
C GLU A 364 -13.29 0.82 28.50
N GLN A 365 -14.13 1.08 29.49
CA GLN A 365 -14.74 0.08 30.36
C GLN A 365 -16.22 -0.12 29.97
N ALA A 366 -16.54 -1.29 29.43
CA ALA A 366 -17.90 -1.69 29.08
C ALA A 366 -18.29 -2.94 29.86
N LEU A 367 -19.15 -2.75 30.87
CA LEU A 367 -19.53 -3.81 31.81
C LEU A 367 -18.27 -4.43 32.45
N THR A 368 -18.01 -5.72 32.19
CA THR A 368 -16.85 -6.45 32.70
C THR A 368 -15.66 -6.47 31.74
N GLN A 369 -15.80 -5.91 30.53
CA GLN A 369 -14.78 -5.95 29.49
C GLN A 369 -14.14 -4.58 29.27
N LYS A 370 -12.87 -4.59 28.87
CA LYS A 370 -12.16 -3.40 28.43
C LYS A 370 -11.92 -3.44 26.93
N PHE A 371 -11.87 -2.27 26.32
CA PHE A 371 -11.60 -2.09 24.89
C PHE A 371 -10.61 -0.94 24.69
N ASN A 372 -9.82 -1.02 23.63
CA ASN A 372 -9.14 0.15 23.08
C ASN A 372 -10.08 0.82 22.09
N SER A 373 -10.52 2.04 22.40
CA SER A 373 -11.66 2.66 21.74
C SER A 373 -11.38 4.09 21.32
N ALA A 374 -12.17 4.57 20.38
CA ALA A 374 -12.21 5.97 19.97
C ALA A 374 -13.63 6.49 19.95
N GLN A 375 -13.79 7.78 20.23
CA GLN A 375 -15.02 8.50 19.95
C GLN A 375 -14.79 9.59 18.92
N VAL A 376 -15.77 9.78 18.05
CA VAL A 376 -15.89 10.98 17.23
C VAL A 376 -16.86 11.91 17.92
N ILE A 377 -16.38 13.08 18.33
CA ILE A 377 -17.17 14.05 19.11
C ILE A 377 -17.29 15.32 18.28
N GLY A 378 -18.50 15.85 18.18
CA GLY A 378 -18.80 17.09 17.47
C GLY A 378 -19.58 18.09 18.33
N PRO A 379 -19.93 19.25 17.76
CA PRO A 379 -20.63 20.32 18.46
C PRO A 379 -22.00 19.93 19.05
N LEU A 380 -22.61 18.87 18.52
CA LEU A 380 -23.94 18.39 18.92
C LEU A 380 -23.90 17.12 19.79
N GLY A 381 -22.70 16.59 20.10
CA GLY A 381 -22.54 15.38 20.89
C GLY A 381 -21.58 14.36 20.27
N ILE A 382 -21.64 13.13 20.77
CA ILE A 382 -20.89 11.98 20.23
C ILE A 382 -21.56 11.54 18.92
N VAL A 383 -20.79 11.55 17.83
CA VAL A 383 -21.25 11.21 16.47
C VAL A 383 -20.94 9.75 16.14
N GLY A 384 -19.92 9.16 16.78
CA GLY A 384 -19.57 7.77 16.56
C GLY A 384 -18.66 7.22 17.66
N HIS A 385 -18.68 5.90 17.81
CA HIS A 385 -17.88 5.14 18.77
C HIS A 385 -17.30 3.92 18.06
N TYR A 386 -16.00 3.70 18.22
CA TYR A 386 -15.25 2.65 17.56
C TYR A 386 -14.43 1.87 18.59
N ARG A 387 -14.41 0.55 18.46
CA ARG A 387 -13.54 -0.35 19.21
C ARG A 387 -12.56 -0.99 18.25
N GLN A 388 -11.27 -0.94 18.57
CA GLN A 388 -10.21 -1.47 17.71
C GLN A 388 -10.43 -2.95 17.39
N ILE A 389 -10.36 -3.31 16.11
CA ILE A 389 -10.55 -4.68 15.63
C ILE A 389 -9.24 -5.48 15.72
N HIS A 390 -8.13 -4.88 15.28
CA HIS A 390 -6.81 -5.51 15.27
C HIS A 390 -6.00 -5.05 16.47
N ILE A 391 -5.99 -5.88 17.50
CA ILE A 391 -5.31 -5.62 18.76
C ILE A 391 -3.92 -6.28 18.75
N ASN A 392 -2.92 -5.55 19.24
CA ASN A 392 -1.56 -6.08 19.39
C ASN A 392 -1.47 -7.14 20.50
N GLU A 393 -0.39 -7.93 20.51
CA GLU A 393 -0.21 -9.04 21.47
C GLU A 393 -0.19 -8.60 22.94
N LYS A 394 0.33 -7.41 23.23
CA LYS A 394 0.36 -6.84 24.59
C LYS A 394 -1.06 -6.47 25.03
N ASP A 395 -1.84 -5.87 24.15
CA ASP A 395 -3.16 -5.36 24.47
C ASP A 395 -4.24 -6.46 24.55
N MET A 396 -4.05 -7.57 23.84
CA MET A 396 -4.92 -8.77 23.96
C MET A 396 -4.95 -9.37 25.38
N GLN A 397 -3.99 -9.02 26.24
CA GLN A 397 -3.95 -9.50 27.63
C GLN A 397 -5.00 -8.81 28.52
N TRP A 398 -5.47 -7.62 28.13
CA TRP A 398 -6.34 -6.80 28.96
C TRP A 398 -7.61 -6.30 28.25
N CYS A 399 -7.64 -6.21 26.92
CA CYS A 399 -8.83 -5.82 26.17
C CYS A 399 -9.32 -6.87 25.16
N SER A 400 -10.60 -6.74 24.83
CA SER A 400 -11.28 -7.48 23.77
C SER A 400 -11.32 -6.68 22.46
N ALA A 401 -11.38 -7.39 21.34
CA ALA A 401 -11.51 -6.79 20.01
C ALA A 401 -12.92 -6.22 19.77
N GLY A 402 -12.98 -5.14 19.00
CA GLY A 402 -14.19 -4.67 18.35
C GLY A 402 -14.60 -5.59 17.18
N GLU A 403 -15.79 -5.33 16.65
CA GLU A 403 -16.42 -6.20 15.64
C GLU A 403 -16.93 -5.44 14.40
N GLU A 404 -16.94 -4.10 14.44
CA GLU A 404 -17.56 -3.27 13.40
C GLU A 404 -16.66 -2.10 13.01
N TRP A 405 -16.53 -1.87 11.71
CA TRP A 405 -15.85 -0.70 11.18
C TRP A 405 -16.71 0.55 11.39
N LEU A 406 -16.09 1.66 11.83
CA LEU A 406 -16.78 2.95 11.96
C LEU A 406 -16.42 3.88 10.80
N TYR A 407 -17.45 4.45 10.18
CA TYR A 407 -17.34 5.72 9.48
C TYR A 407 -18.49 6.64 9.92
N VAL A 408 -18.24 7.95 9.86
CA VAL A 408 -19.24 8.98 10.18
C VAL A 408 -19.21 10.09 9.15
N ASP A 409 -20.36 10.71 8.94
CA ASP A 409 -20.49 11.88 8.09
C ASP A 409 -20.41 13.15 8.95
N ILE A 410 -19.34 13.93 8.76
CA ILE A 410 -19.11 15.21 9.45
C ILE A 410 -18.82 16.31 8.41
N PRO A 411 -18.79 17.60 8.77
CA PRO A 411 -18.73 18.69 7.80
C PRO A 411 -17.58 18.64 6.78
N CYS A 412 -16.46 18.02 7.12
CA CYS A 412 -15.30 17.90 6.25
C CYS A 412 -15.33 16.69 5.29
N GLY A 413 -16.33 15.81 5.41
CA GLY A 413 -16.49 14.63 4.55
C GLY A 413 -16.92 13.39 5.32
N ARG A 414 -16.96 12.25 4.62
CA ARG A 414 -17.14 10.94 5.26
C ARG A 414 -15.81 10.48 5.84
N VAL A 415 -15.75 10.24 7.15
CA VAL A 415 -14.53 9.94 7.89
C VAL A 415 -14.59 8.53 8.45
N GLY A 416 -13.70 7.66 7.97
CA GLY A 416 -13.45 6.34 8.56
C GLY A 416 -12.46 6.43 9.72
N VAL A 417 -12.64 5.60 10.76
CA VAL A 417 -11.80 5.62 11.96
C VAL A 417 -11.01 4.31 12.05
N LEU A 418 -9.70 4.43 12.26
CA LEU A 418 -8.79 3.33 12.58
C LEU A 418 -8.06 3.62 13.90
N LEU A 419 -7.69 2.55 14.62
CA LEU A 419 -6.88 2.63 15.83
C LEU A 419 -5.62 1.77 15.70
N GLY A 420 -4.46 2.35 16.04
CA GLY A 420 -3.20 1.62 16.20
C GLY A 420 -2.92 0.62 15.06
N GLU A 421 -2.82 -0.67 15.40
CA GLU A 421 -2.47 -1.74 14.46
C GLU A 421 -3.51 -1.98 13.34
N ASP A 422 -4.72 -1.41 13.40
CA ASP A 422 -5.64 -1.46 12.27
C ASP A 422 -4.99 -0.90 10.99
N LEU A 423 -4.09 0.11 11.12
CA LEU A 423 -3.36 0.68 9.98
C LEU A 423 -2.38 -0.31 9.33
N TYR A 424 -1.86 -1.28 10.10
CA TYR A 424 -0.97 -2.32 9.58
C TYR A 424 -1.69 -3.27 8.63
N ILE A 425 -2.99 -3.46 8.84
CA ILE A 425 -3.83 -4.36 8.06
C ILE A 425 -4.32 -3.63 6.80
N PRO A 426 -3.76 -3.91 5.60
CA PRO A 426 -4.12 -3.19 4.40
C PRO A 426 -5.62 -3.33 4.04
N GLU A 427 -6.24 -4.46 4.40
CA GLU A 427 -7.67 -4.68 4.20
C GLU A 427 -8.54 -3.65 4.95
N ALA A 428 -8.12 -3.17 6.13
CA ALA A 428 -8.90 -2.26 6.96
C ALA A 428 -9.14 -0.92 6.27
N ALA A 429 -8.07 -0.28 5.80
CA ALA A 429 -8.16 0.98 5.07
C ALA A 429 -8.93 0.81 3.74
N ARG A 430 -8.75 -0.35 3.06
CA ARG A 430 -9.48 -0.66 1.83
C ARG A 430 -10.98 -0.79 2.06
N VAL A 431 -11.41 -1.44 3.13
CA VAL A 431 -12.83 -1.58 3.48
C VAL A 431 -13.46 -0.21 3.72
N LEU A 432 -12.82 0.66 4.51
CA LEU A 432 -13.32 2.02 4.74
C LEU A 432 -13.37 2.85 3.46
N ALA A 433 -12.37 2.73 2.58
CA ALA A 433 -12.39 3.39 1.28
C ALA A 433 -13.54 2.90 0.39
N LEU A 434 -13.89 1.61 0.46
CA LEU A 434 -15.03 1.02 -0.23
C LEU A 434 -16.39 1.49 0.33
N SER A 435 -16.43 1.91 1.60
CA SER A 435 -17.61 2.51 2.23
C SER A 435 -17.81 4.00 1.90
N GLY A 436 -17.01 4.56 0.99
CA GLY A 436 -17.15 5.96 0.56
C GLY A 436 -16.37 6.96 1.38
N CYS A 437 -15.44 6.52 2.24
CA CYS A 437 -14.67 7.45 3.07
C CYS A 437 -13.79 8.37 2.22
N ASP A 438 -13.96 9.69 2.45
CA ASP A 438 -13.11 10.74 1.93
C ASP A 438 -11.80 10.81 2.74
N ILE A 439 -11.93 10.68 4.06
CA ILE A 439 -10.83 10.76 5.02
C ILE A 439 -10.79 9.45 5.79
N ILE A 440 -9.59 8.92 6.04
CA ILE A 440 -9.38 7.92 7.07
C ILE A 440 -8.53 8.57 8.16
N ALA A 441 -9.07 8.62 9.38
CA ALA A 441 -8.40 9.11 10.56
C ALA A 441 -7.86 7.93 11.37
N CYS A 442 -6.56 7.91 11.61
CA CYS A 442 -5.90 6.89 12.39
C CYS A 442 -5.34 7.51 13.67
N ALA A 443 -5.97 7.18 14.80
CA ALA A 443 -5.45 7.47 16.12
C ALA A 443 -4.47 6.35 16.50
N ALA A 444 -3.19 6.66 16.60
CA ALA A 444 -2.10 5.69 16.65
C ALA A 444 -1.16 5.90 17.86
N ASN A 445 -0.53 4.81 18.28
CA ASN A 445 0.69 4.79 19.09
C ASN A 445 1.63 3.71 18.53
N LEU A 446 2.21 3.97 17.36
CA LEU A 446 2.95 3.00 16.54
C LEU A 446 4.44 3.31 16.49
N SER A 447 5.26 2.27 16.65
CA SER A 447 6.73 2.31 16.58
C SER A 447 7.31 1.65 15.32
N THR A 448 6.50 0.90 14.58
CA THR A 448 6.88 0.23 13.32
C THR A 448 5.82 0.43 12.24
N PRO A 449 6.10 0.14 10.95
CA PRO A 449 7.45 0.12 10.40
C PRO A 449 8.06 1.51 10.58
N LYS A 450 9.35 1.57 10.89
CA LYS A 450 10.03 2.87 10.99
C LYS A 450 10.08 3.50 9.60
N PRO A 451 9.98 4.84 9.50
CA PRO A 451 10.22 5.54 8.25
C PRO A 451 11.55 5.11 7.64
N LEU A 452 11.55 4.80 6.34
CA LEU A 452 12.78 4.51 5.62
C LEU A 452 13.22 5.75 4.83
N ALA A 453 14.49 6.09 4.99
CA ALA A 453 15.13 7.16 4.26
C ALA A 453 15.62 6.67 2.89
N HIS A 454 15.83 7.60 1.97
CA HIS A 454 16.45 7.39 0.68
C HIS A 454 17.65 8.33 0.53
N SER A 455 18.79 7.83 0.08
CA SER A 455 20.03 8.62 -0.10
C SER A 455 19.99 9.58 -1.30
N GLY A 456 19.00 9.40 -2.17
CA GLY A 456 18.91 10.05 -3.48
C GLY A 456 19.21 9.04 -4.59
N THR A 457 18.82 9.35 -5.81
CA THR A 457 18.99 8.49 -6.98
C THR A 457 19.82 9.18 -8.06
N PHE A 458 20.66 8.40 -8.72
CA PHE A 458 21.39 8.79 -9.92
C PHE A 458 20.64 8.46 -11.21
N VAL A 459 19.54 7.71 -11.15
CA VAL A 459 18.68 7.47 -12.31
C VAL A 459 18.00 8.79 -12.69
N PRO A 460 18.11 9.24 -13.96
CA PRO A 460 17.46 10.48 -14.40
C PRO A 460 15.93 10.41 -14.29
N GLN A 461 15.33 11.36 -13.58
CA GLN A 461 13.88 11.47 -13.42
C GLN A 461 13.29 12.63 -14.24
N SER A 462 11.98 12.59 -14.49
CA SER A 462 11.23 13.74 -15.01
C SER A 462 10.91 14.72 -13.88
N TYR A 463 11.00 16.03 -14.13
CA TYR A 463 10.44 17.01 -13.20
C TYR A 463 8.91 16.79 -13.11
N PRO A 464 8.28 16.85 -11.93
CA PRO A 464 8.78 17.30 -10.62
C PRO A 464 9.25 16.20 -9.65
N ILE A 465 9.58 15.00 -10.13
CA ILE A 465 9.98 13.88 -9.27
C ILE A 465 11.29 14.22 -8.53
N PRO A 466 11.33 14.08 -7.19
CA PRO A 466 12.52 14.39 -6.41
C PRO A 466 13.63 13.35 -6.64
N THR A 467 14.86 13.80 -6.83
CA THR A 467 16.04 12.94 -6.98
C THR A 467 16.99 12.96 -5.78
N GLY A 468 16.90 13.98 -4.93
CA GLY A 468 17.73 14.13 -3.75
C GLY A 468 17.40 13.17 -2.61
N ALA A 469 18.19 13.25 -1.54
CA ALA A 469 17.94 12.51 -0.30
C ALA A 469 16.61 12.91 0.34
N ASP A 470 15.99 11.98 1.05
CA ASP A 470 14.75 12.20 1.78
C ASP A 470 14.70 11.26 3.00
N ALA A 471 14.59 11.85 4.18
CA ALA A 471 14.54 11.12 5.43
C ALA A 471 13.24 10.31 5.62
N TYR A 472 12.20 10.62 4.85
CA TYR A 472 10.86 10.05 4.98
C TYR A 472 10.36 9.52 3.64
N HIS A 473 11.21 8.80 2.92
CA HIS A 473 10.88 8.30 1.59
C HIS A 473 9.75 7.26 1.63
N GLN A 474 9.84 6.29 2.54
CA GLN A 474 8.74 5.36 2.83
C GLN A 474 8.07 5.78 4.14
N LEU A 475 6.74 5.91 4.06
CA LEU A 475 5.87 6.08 5.21
C LEU A 475 4.62 5.25 4.96
N LEU A 476 4.33 4.31 5.86
CA LEU A 476 3.10 3.51 5.80
C LEU A 476 1.82 4.37 5.65
N PRO A 477 1.60 5.44 6.43
CA PRO A 477 0.40 6.27 6.28
C PRO A 477 0.29 6.90 4.88
N ARG A 478 1.40 7.26 4.24
CA ARG A 478 1.39 7.79 2.88
C ARG A 478 0.97 6.73 1.86
N VAL A 479 1.49 5.51 2.00
CA VAL A 479 1.15 4.39 1.11
C VAL A 479 -0.33 4.02 1.26
N ARG A 480 -0.82 3.96 2.50
CA ARG A 480 -2.24 3.72 2.82
C ARG A 480 -3.16 4.80 2.25
N ALA A 481 -2.74 6.07 2.26
CA ALA A 481 -3.49 7.17 1.65
C ALA A 481 -3.61 6.99 0.12
N GLY A 482 -2.48 6.77 -0.55
CA GLY A 482 -2.41 6.65 -2.00
C GLY A 482 -3.16 5.44 -2.55
N GLU A 483 -2.90 4.23 -2.05
CA GLU A 483 -3.51 2.99 -2.58
C GLU A 483 -5.04 2.93 -2.42
N ASN A 484 -5.58 3.71 -1.48
CA ASN A 484 -7.01 3.81 -1.20
C ASN A 484 -7.63 5.11 -1.72
N ASN A 485 -6.83 5.99 -2.32
CA ASN A 485 -7.20 7.35 -2.70
C ASN A 485 -8.02 8.05 -1.59
N VAL A 486 -7.51 8.06 -0.35
CA VAL A 486 -8.11 8.77 0.80
C VAL A 486 -7.18 9.87 1.27
N TRP A 487 -7.71 10.94 1.85
CA TRP A 487 -6.90 11.71 2.79
C TRP A 487 -6.65 10.86 4.02
N LEU A 488 -5.39 10.68 4.41
CA LEU A 488 -5.08 9.98 5.66
C LEU A 488 -4.60 10.97 6.72
N ALA A 489 -5.39 11.13 7.78
CA ALA A 489 -5.04 11.90 8.96
C ALA A 489 -4.47 10.94 10.02
N PHE A 490 -3.15 10.93 10.17
CA PHE A 490 -2.43 10.05 11.09
C PHE A 490 -1.96 10.86 12.30
N ALA A 491 -2.49 10.55 13.49
CA ALA A 491 -2.07 11.15 14.74
C ALA A 491 -1.37 10.08 15.59
N ASN A 492 -0.08 10.27 15.84
CA ASN A 492 0.76 9.33 16.58
C ASN A 492 1.36 10.03 17.80
N SER A 493 1.60 9.29 18.88
CA SER A 493 2.19 9.85 20.10
C SER A 493 3.62 10.35 19.85
N GLU A 494 4.06 11.35 20.64
CA GLU A 494 5.40 11.93 20.51
C GLU A 494 6.55 10.92 20.74
N TYR A 495 7.62 11.06 19.96
CA TYR A 495 8.86 10.30 20.12
C TYR A 495 9.61 10.71 21.40
N GLN A 496 9.47 9.93 22.48
CA GLN A 496 10.38 9.96 23.64
C GLN A 496 10.75 8.57 24.17
N THR A 497 10.26 7.47 23.56
CA THR A 497 10.52 6.07 23.96
C THR A 497 10.51 5.16 22.72
N GLU A 498 10.88 3.88 22.86
CA GLU A 498 10.81 2.86 21.78
C GLU A 498 9.37 2.55 21.29
N GLU A 499 8.35 3.09 21.97
CA GLU A 499 6.93 2.76 21.76
C GLU A 499 6.23 3.57 20.64
N SER A 500 6.80 4.69 20.18
CA SER A 500 6.26 5.46 19.04
C SER A 500 7.34 6.19 18.26
N PHE A 501 7.22 6.26 16.92
CA PHE A 501 8.11 7.05 16.06
C PHE A 501 7.68 8.52 15.86
N GLY A 502 6.52 8.94 16.38
CA GLY A 502 5.93 10.25 16.08
C GLY A 502 5.45 10.36 14.64
N LEU A 503 5.78 11.47 13.96
CA LEU A 503 5.39 11.78 12.58
C LEU A 503 3.88 11.84 12.34
N SER A 504 3.14 12.43 13.28
CA SER A 504 1.76 12.84 13.02
C SER A 504 1.70 13.72 11.77
N GLY A 505 0.71 13.49 10.91
CA GLY A 505 0.64 14.14 9.62
C GLY A 505 -0.67 13.91 8.88
N ILE A 506 -0.81 14.64 7.78
CA ILE A 506 -1.94 14.52 6.85
C ILE A 506 -1.36 14.25 5.48
N TYR A 507 -1.76 13.13 4.88
CA TYR A 507 -1.20 12.58 3.65
C TYR A 507 -2.24 12.57 2.54
N SER A 508 -1.82 12.99 1.34
CA SER A 508 -2.69 13.14 0.18
C SER A 508 -3.09 11.80 -0.47
N PRO A 509 -4.31 11.73 -1.06
CA PRO A 509 -4.78 10.59 -1.83
C PRO A 509 -4.08 10.40 -3.19
N GLU A 510 -3.26 11.35 -3.64
CA GLU A 510 -2.61 11.33 -4.96
C GLU A 510 -1.32 10.51 -4.96
N THR A 511 -1.38 9.34 -5.60
CA THR A 511 -0.25 8.40 -5.69
C THR A 511 0.85 8.87 -6.62
N PHE A 512 0.49 9.49 -7.74
CA PHE A 512 1.40 9.77 -8.87
C PHE A 512 1.77 11.26 -9.00
N THR A 513 1.49 12.08 -7.99
CA THR A 513 1.71 13.53 -8.05
C THR A 513 2.87 13.97 -7.17
N PHE A 514 3.78 14.73 -7.78
CA PHE A 514 4.91 15.37 -7.10
C PHE A 514 4.89 16.90 -7.33
N PRO A 515 5.40 17.73 -6.39
CA PRO A 515 5.72 17.35 -5.02
C PRO A 515 4.46 16.87 -4.29
N ARG A 516 4.64 15.92 -3.37
CA ARG A 516 3.52 15.36 -2.61
C ARG A 516 2.89 16.46 -1.74
N TYR A 517 1.57 16.57 -1.80
CA TYR A 517 0.83 17.51 -0.98
C TYR A 517 0.52 16.88 0.39
N GLU A 518 1.41 17.08 1.35
CA GLU A 518 1.31 16.50 2.69
C GLU A 518 1.97 17.43 3.73
N ILE A 519 1.57 17.30 4.99
CA ILE A 519 2.25 17.93 6.13
C ILE A 519 2.51 16.89 7.22
N LYS A 520 3.63 17.04 7.93
CA LYS A 520 4.06 16.11 8.97
C LYS A 520 4.82 16.82 10.08
N LEU A 521 4.72 16.29 11.29
CA LEU A 521 5.40 16.78 12.48
C LEU A 521 6.55 15.85 12.86
N PRO A 522 7.79 16.12 12.40
CA PRO A 522 8.89 15.17 12.52
C PRO A 522 9.34 14.90 13.95
N LYS A 523 9.24 15.90 14.84
CA LYS A 523 9.68 15.78 16.25
C LYS A 523 8.82 16.65 17.15
N GLY A 524 8.78 16.28 18.43
CA GLY A 524 8.23 17.10 19.50
C GLY A 524 6.70 17.09 19.63
N LYS A 525 6.22 17.64 20.74
CA LYS A 525 4.82 17.99 20.97
C LYS A 525 4.37 19.08 19.99
N GLY A 526 3.24 18.90 19.31
CA GLY A 526 2.73 19.91 18.38
C GLY A 526 1.43 19.54 17.66
N LEU A 527 1.02 20.44 16.77
CA LEU A 527 -0.17 20.33 15.93
C LEU A 527 0.25 20.67 14.51
N VAL A 528 -0.13 19.83 13.55
CA VAL A 528 0.00 20.10 12.12
C VAL A 528 -1.37 20.12 11.47
N SER A 529 -1.56 21.04 10.54
CA SER A 529 -2.85 21.28 9.88
C SER A 529 -2.66 21.43 8.38
N LEU A 530 -3.58 20.87 7.61
CA LEU A 530 -3.56 20.92 6.16
C LEU A 530 -4.97 21.23 5.65
N GLU A 531 -5.03 22.04 4.60
CA GLU A 531 -6.26 22.22 3.84
C GLU A 531 -6.44 21.07 2.86
N ILE A 532 -7.57 20.39 2.93
CA ILE A 532 -7.89 19.23 2.10
C ILE A 532 -9.12 19.54 1.26
N SER A 533 -9.29 18.83 0.15
CA SER A 533 -10.50 18.90 -0.68
C SER A 533 -11.13 17.54 -0.82
N THR A 534 -12.46 17.48 -0.69
CA THR A 534 -13.25 16.28 -1.03
C THR A 534 -13.88 16.33 -2.42
N GLY A 535 -13.66 17.42 -3.16
CA GLY A 535 -14.24 17.67 -4.50
C GLY A 535 -14.90 19.04 -4.61
N GLU A 536 -15.54 19.32 -5.75
CA GLU A 536 -16.29 20.56 -5.95
C GLU A 536 -17.75 20.46 -5.53
N LYS A 537 -18.35 21.63 -5.26
CA LYS A 537 -19.74 21.73 -4.85
C LYS A 537 -20.65 21.44 -6.04
N GLN A 538 -21.47 20.39 -5.94
CA GLN A 538 -22.47 19.98 -6.95
C GLN A 538 -21.87 19.48 -8.28
N GLU A 539 -21.14 18.38 -8.21
CA GLU A 539 -20.65 17.68 -9.40
C GLU A 539 -21.61 16.59 -9.87
N LEU A 540 -21.71 16.40 -11.20
CA LEU A 540 -22.38 15.22 -11.78
C LEU A 540 -21.50 13.97 -11.66
N HIS A 541 -20.19 14.12 -11.80
CA HIS A 541 -19.18 13.07 -11.64
C HIS A 541 -18.04 13.60 -10.76
N PRO A 542 -17.51 12.79 -9.82
CA PRO A 542 -16.36 13.20 -9.01
C PRO A 542 -15.17 13.66 -9.86
N SER A 543 -14.74 14.91 -9.68
CA SER A 543 -13.50 15.40 -10.30
C SER A 543 -12.28 15.03 -9.47
N HIS A 544 -12.42 15.06 -8.13
CA HIS A 544 -11.32 14.86 -7.19
C HIS A 544 -11.07 13.36 -6.94
N VAL A 545 -9.78 12.98 -6.91
CA VAL A 545 -9.32 11.59 -6.78
C VAL A 545 -9.93 10.87 -5.58
N VAL A 546 -10.22 11.59 -4.51
CA VAL A 546 -10.72 11.02 -3.25
C VAL A 546 -12.12 10.44 -3.35
N ARG A 547 -12.94 10.96 -4.27
CA ARG A 547 -14.29 10.44 -4.56
C ARG A 547 -14.35 9.66 -5.86
N ARG A 548 -13.44 9.96 -6.80
CA ARG A 548 -13.27 9.19 -8.04
C ARG A 548 -12.67 7.80 -7.78
N LYS A 549 -11.76 7.70 -6.82
CA LYS A 549 -11.12 6.48 -6.32
C LYS A 549 -10.49 5.61 -7.41
N ASP A 550 -9.63 6.17 -8.27
CA ASP A 550 -9.12 5.48 -9.45
C ASP A 550 -8.48 4.12 -9.16
N LEU A 551 -7.63 4.03 -8.14
CA LEU A 551 -6.99 2.76 -7.75
C LEU A 551 -8.00 1.79 -7.13
N VAL A 552 -9.04 2.28 -6.45
CA VAL A 552 -10.10 1.41 -5.93
C VAL A 552 -10.98 0.89 -7.06
N ARG A 553 -11.23 1.71 -8.09
CA ARG A 553 -12.06 1.34 -9.24
C ARG A 553 -11.43 0.25 -10.11
N MET A 554 -10.10 0.24 -10.21
CA MET A 554 -9.37 -0.71 -11.06
C MET A 554 -9.21 -2.12 -10.47
N ARG A 555 -9.69 -2.34 -9.23
CA ARG A 555 -9.65 -3.63 -8.55
C ARG A 555 -10.39 -4.72 -9.33
N GLN A 556 -9.96 -5.96 -9.16
CA GLN A 556 -10.49 -7.15 -9.82
C GLN A 556 -11.08 -8.15 -8.81
N PRO A 557 -12.22 -7.83 -8.16
CA PRO A 557 -12.74 -8.58 -7.02
C PRO A 557 -13.11 -10.04 -7.29
N HIS A 558 -13.29 -10.42 -8.56
CA HIS A 558 -13.56 -11.81 -8.94
C HIS A 558 -12.39 -12.77 -8.62
N TYR A 559 -11.17 -12.27 -8.40
CA TYR A 559 -10.03 -13.07 -7.93
C TYR A 559 -9.91 -13.14 -6.40
N TYR A 560 -10.72 -12.39 -5.64
CA TYR A 560 -10.41 -12.07 -4.24
C TYR A 560 -10.98 -13.05 -3.22
N THR A 561 -11.61 -14.14 -3.67
CA THR A 561 -12.26 -15.13 -2.78
C THR A 561 -11.31 -15.68 -1.72
N ALA A 562 -10.03 -15.90 -2.04
CA ALA A 562 -9.05 -16.41 -1.08
C ALA A 562 -8.78 -15.44 0.08
N LEU A 563 -9.01 -14.13 -0.09
CA LEU A 563 -8.84 -13.14 0.99
C LEU A 563 -9.87 -13.30 2.11
N LEU A 564 -11.03 -13.93 1.82
CA LEU A 564 -12.11 -14.11 2.79
C LEU A 564 -12.00 -15.42 3.58
N LYS A 565 -11.10 -16.31 3.19
CA LYS A 565 -10.88 -17.57 3.90
C LYS A 565 -10.08 -17.30 5.18
N HIS A 566 -10.48 -17.95 6.27
CA HIS A 566 -9.60 -18.08 7.44
C HIS A 566 -8.37 -18.87 7.02
N ASN A 567 -7.18 -18.45 7.47
CA ASN A 567 -5.95 -19.20 7.23
C ASN A 567 -6.19 -20.63 7.76
N LEU A 568 -5.98 -21.63 6.90
CA LEU A 568 -6.06 -23.04 7.25
C LEU A 568 -4.91 -23.46 8.17
#